data_AF-A0A7V5DCH0-F1
#
_entry.id   AF-A0A7V5DCH0-F1
#
_cell.length_a   1.000
_cell.length_b   1.000
_cell.length_c   1.000
_cell.angle_alpha   90.00
_cell.angle_beta   90.00
_cell.angle_gamma   90.00
#
_symmetry.space_group_name_H-M   'P 1'
#
loop_
_entity.id
_entity.type
_entity.pdbx_description
1 polymer ?
#
loop_
_entity_poly.entity_id
_entity_poly.type
_entity_poly.pdbx_seq_one_letter_code
_entity_poly.pdbx_strand_id
1 'polypeptide(L)' 'MRRVGRSGFPAKNPDSESLQRGLAISWLKLGDLEDRFGEKEKAEDYWRQALAIFEARLAINPLSVQLREDVEHTRRRLGE' A
#
# COMPACT_ATOMS: atom_id res chain seq x y z
N MET A 1 17.13 10.35 -40.72
CA MET A 1 16.48 9.14 -40.17
C MET A 1 16.00 9.44 -38.75
N ARG A 2 14.68 9.45 -38.49
CA ARG A 2 14.12 9.47 -37.13
C ARG A 2 13.61 8.07 -36.82
N ARG A 3 14.08 7.46 -35.73
CA ARG A 3 13.29 6.54 -34.90
C ARG A 3 13.94 6.44 -33.51
N VAL A 4 13.43 7.23 -32.58
CA VAL A 4 12.57 6.81 -31.46
C VAL A 4 13.43 6.38 -30.27
N GLY A 5 13.52 7.30 -29.31
CA GLY A 5 14.06 7.00 -27.99
C GLY A 5 13.28 5.84 -27.38
N ARG A 6 14.01 4.87 -26.85
CA ARG A 6 13.45 3.88 -25.93
C ARG A 6 13.03 4.62 -24.67
N SER A 7 11.82 5.17 -24.67
CA SER A 7 11.06 5.41 -23.46
C SER A 7 10.67 4.04 -22.91
N GLY A 8 11.62 3.41 -22.22
CA GLY A 8 11.34 2.21 -21.42
C GLY A 8 10.46 2.64 -20.27
N PHE A 9 9.15 2.66 -20.48
CA PHE A 9 8.21 2.63 -19.37
C PHE A 9 8.55 1.38 -18.57
N PRO A 10 8.82 1.48 -17.25
CA PRO A 10 8.97 0.27 -16.45
C PRO A 10 7.64 -0.48 -16.54
N ALA A 11 7.68 -1.66 -17.17
CA ALA A 11 6.54 -2.54 -17.22
C ALA A 11 6.17 -2.85 -15.76
N LYS A 12 5.07 -2.25 -15.30
CA LYS A 12 4.50 -2.51 -13.99
C LYS A 12 4.17 -4.00 -13.96
N ASN A 13 4.95 -4.76 -13.21
CA ASN A 13 4.80 -6.21 -13.20
C ASN A 13 3.57 -6.53 -12.35
N PRO A 14 2.42 -6.92 -12.95
CA PRO A 14 1.14 -6.99 -12.24
C PRO A 14 1.15 -8.03 -11.12
N ASP A 15 1.98 -9.07 -11.27
CA ASP A 15 2.22 -10.07 -10.23
C ASP A 15 2.90 -9.45 -9.00
N SER A 16 3.86 -8.54 -9.20
CA SER A 16 4.49 -7.81 -8.09
C SER A 16 3.52 -6.84 -7.42
N GLU A 17 2.66 -6.17 -8.19
CA GLU A 17 1.66 -5.24 -7.63
C GLU A 17 0.60 -5.97 -6.81
N SER A 18 0.12 -7.13 -7.28
CA SER A 18 -0.85 -7.95 -6.55
C SER A 18 -0.25 -8.53 -5.27
N LEU A 19 1.00 -9.00 -5.31
CA LEU A 19 1.73 -9.49 -4.13
C LEU A 19 1.93 -8.37 -3.09
N GLN A 20 2.35 -7.18 -3.50
CA GLN A 20 2.50 -6.05 -2.58
C GLN A 20 1.16 -5.65 -1.96
N ARG A 21 0.06 -5.67 -2.73
CA ARG A 21 -1.27 -5.42 -2.18
C ARG A 21 -1.66 -6.48 -1.15
N GLY A 22 -1.44 -7.75 -1.47
CA GLY A 22 -1.72 -8.86 -0.57
C GLY A 22 -0.95 -8.72 0.75
N LEU A 23 0.32 -8.33 0.68
CA LEU A 23 1.15 -8.08 1.86
C LEU A 23 0.61 -6.91 2.70
N ALA A 24 0.29 -5.77 2.08
CA ALA A 24 -0.27 -4.62 2.78
C ALA A 24 -1.61 -4.94 3.48
N ILE A 25 -2.49 -5.67 2.80
CA ILE A 25 -3.76 -6.13 3.39
C ILE A 25 -3.51 -7.09 4.56
N SER A 26 -2.48 -7.94 4.46
CA SER A 26 -2.14 -8.88 5.55
C SER A 26 -1.67 -8.12 6.79
N TRP A 27 -0.83 -7.11 6.62
CA TRP A 27 -0.46 -6.20 7.71
C TRP A 27 -1.66 -5.46 8.30
N LEU A 28 -2.55 -4.91 7.47
CA LEU A 28 -3.75 -4.24 7.94
C LEU A 28 -4.62 -5.16 8.81
N LYS A 29 -4.79 -6.41 8.39
CA LYS A 29 -5.56 -7.43 9.14
C LYS A 29 -4.88 -7.83 10.44
N LEU A 30 -3.56 -7.91 10.48
CA LEU A 30 -2.82 -8.15 11.72
C LEU A 30 -3.00 -6.98 12.68
N GLY A 31 -2.93 -5.74 12.20
CA GLY A 31 -3.20 -4.57 13.03
C GLY A 31 -4.63 -4.57 13.57
N ASP A 32 -5.63 -4.84 12.72
CA ASP A 32 -7.03 -4.98 13.14
C ASP A 32 -7.23 -6.13 14.15
N LEU A 33 -6.39 -7.16 14.13
CA LEU A 33 -6.43 -8.28 15.08
C LEU A 33 -5.84 -7.87 16.44
N GLU A 34 -4.64 -7.28 16.46
CA GLU A 34 -4.00 -6.77 17.68
C GLU A 34 -4.87 -5.70 18.37
N ASP A 35 -5.49 -4.83 17.58
CA ASP A 35 -6.40 -3.80 18.07
C ASP A 35 -7.59 -4.39 18.85
N ARG A 36 -8.15 -5.49 18.34
CA ARG A 36 -9.24 -6.25 18.99
C ARG A 36 -8.78 -6.95 20.26
N PHE A 37 -7.51 -7.33 20.36
CA PHE A 37 -6.90 -7.87 21.57
C PHE A 37 -6.49 -6.78 22.57
N GLY A 38 -6.61 -5.50 22.20
CA GLY A 38 -6.22 -4.37 23.05
C GLY A 38 -4.75 -3.98 22.95
N GLU A 39 -3.98 -4.63 22.07
CA GLU A 39 -2.55 -4.40 21.86
C GLU A 39 -2.32 -3.24 20.88
N LYS A 40 -2.69 -2.02 21.30
CA LYS A 40 -2.72 -0.84 20.42
C LYS A 40 -1.37 -0.51 19.78
N GLU A 41 -0.27 -0.64 20.53
CA GLU A 41 1.09 -0.37 20.01
C GLU A 41 1.45 -1.33 18.86
N LYS A 42 1.16 -2.63 19.01
CA LYS A 42 1.38 -3.61 17.94
C LYS A 42 0.47 -3.36 16.75
N ALA A 43 -0.77 -2.95 17.00
CA ALA A 43 -1.70 -2.60 15.93
C ALA A 43 -1.17 -1.44 15.08
N GLU A 44 -0.68 -0.39 15.74
CA GLU A 44 -0.07 0.78 15.13
C GLU A 44 1.14 0.41 14.27
N ASP A 45 2.04 -0.45 14.78
CA ASP A 45 3.20 -0.94 14.03
C ASP A 45 2.77 -1.66 12.74
N TYR A 46 1.79 -2.55 12.81
CA TYR A 46 1.29 -3.26 11.64
C TYR A 46 0.58 -2.35 10.64
N TRP A 47 -0.25 -1.41 11.10
CA TRP A 47 -0.88 -0.43 10.21
C TRP A 47 0.15 0.47 9.53
N ARG A 48 1.25 0.85 10.19
CA ARG A 48 2.36 1.58 9.56
C ARG A 48 3.04 0.78 8.45
N GLN A 49 3.25 -0.52 8.65
CA GLN A 49 3.80 -1.39 7.59
C GLN A 49 2.85 -1.44 6.37
N ALA A 50 1.54 -1.53 6.60
CA ALA A 50 0.55 -1.48 5.52
C ALA A 50 0.57 -0.13 4.79
N LEU A 51 0.58 0.98 5.55
CA LEU A 51 0.57 2.34 5.02
C LEU A 51 1.78 2.61 4.12
N ALA A 52 2.99 2.23 4.57
CA ALA A 52 4.22 2.43 3.82
C ALA A 52 4.17 1.76 2.42
N ILE A 53 3.59 0.56 2.33
CA ILE A 53 3.42 -0.15 1.05
C ILE A 53 2.38 0.56 0.18
N PHE A 54 1.24 0.95 0.73
CA PHE A 54 0.20 1.64 -0.04
C PHE A 54 0.67 3.01 -0.54
N GLU A 55 1.40 3.78 0.26
CA GLU A 55 1.96 5.08 -0.13
C GLU A 55 3.04 4.92 -1.21
N ALA A 56 3.94 3.95 -1.09
CA ALA A 56 4.94 3.66 -2.12
C ALA A 56 4.28 3.31 -3.46
N ARG A 57 3.19 2.53 -3.44
CA ARG A 57 2.42 2.19 -4.65
C ARG A 57 1.65 3.39 -5.19
N LEU A 58 1.08 4.22 -4.33
CA LEU A 58 0.37 5.43 -4.73
C LEU A 58 1.33 6.42 -5.40
N ALA A 59 2.58 6.54 -4.93
CA ALA A 59 3.60 7.33 -5.60
C ALA A 59 3.89 6.87 -7.04
N ILE A 60 3.81 5.55 -7.30
CA ILE A 60 3.99 4.96 -8.64
C ILE A 60 2.70 5.06 -9.49
N ASN A 61 1.52 5.10 -8.87
CA ASN A 61 0.24 5.25 -9.54
C ASN A 61 -0.71 6.25 -8.85
N PRO A 62 -0.43 7.57 -8.93
CA PRO A 62 -1.16 8.58 -8.15
C PRO A 62 -2.64 8.71 -8.51
N LEU A 63 -3.03 8.30 -9.72
CA LEU A 63 -4.41 8.39 -10.20
C LEU A 63 -5.29 7.24 -9.73
N SER A 64 -4.71 6.19 -9.12
CA SER A 64 -5.46 5.05 -8.60
C SER A 64 -6.38 5.48 -7.45
N VAL A 65 -7.69 5.39 -7.69
CA VAL A 65 -8.69 5.62 -6.64
C VAL A 65 -8.57 4.56 -5.54
N GLN A 66 -8.40 3.29 -5.93
CA GLN A 66 -8.25 2.19 -4.97
C GLN A 66 -7.07 2.40 -4.02
N LEU A 67 -5.93 2.88 -4.50
CA LEU A 67 -4.77 3.12 -3.62
C LEU A 67 -5.01 4.30 -2.69
N ARG A 68 -5.71 5.35 -3.14
CA ARG A 68 -6.11 6.45 -2.26
C ARG A 68 -7.05 5.97 -1.15
N GLU A 69 -8.03 5.13 -1.50
CA GLU A 69 -8.94 4.53 -0.52
C GLU A 69 -8.21 3.60 0.47
N ASP A 70 -7.29 2.77 -0.02
CA ASP A 70 -6.47 1.88 0.82
C ASP A 70 -5.60 2.70 1.80
N VAL A 71 -5.01 3.82 1.36
CA VAL A 71 -4.24 4.76 2.22
C VAL A 71 -5.14 5.42 3.27
N GLU A 72 -6.24 6.03 2.85
CA GLU A 72 -7.17 6.73 3.75
C GLU A 72 -7.81 5.78 4.79
N HIS A 73 -8.11 4.55 4.38
CA HIS A 73 -8.60 3.53 5.30
C HIS A 73 -7.57 3.19 6.38
N THR A 74 -6.29 3.10 5.99
CA THR A 74 -5.20 2.78 6.91
C THR A 74 -4.90 3.95 7.86
N ARG A 75 -4.90 5.20 7.37
CA ARG A 75 -4.75 6.41 8.20
C ARG A 75 -5.84 6.55 9.26
N ARG A 76 -7.09 6.25 8.89
CA ARG A 76 -8.20 6.24 9.85
C ARG A 76 -7.98 5.26 11.01
N ARG A 77 -7.29 4.13 10.77
CA ARG A 77 -6.94 3.18 11.85
C ARG A 77 -5.85 3.75 12.76
N LEU A 78 -4.88 4.46 12.20
CA LEU A 78 -3.84 5.18 12.94
C LEU A 78 -4.36 6.42 13.68
N GLY A 79 -5.55 6.91 13.32
CA GLY A 79 -6.11 8.14 13.89
C GLY A 79 -5.60 9.43 13.24
N GLU A 80 -5.09 9.33 12.01
CA GLU A 80 -4.62 10.43 11.14
C GLU A 80 -5.72 10.88 10.16
#